data_AF-A0A416C2Y9-F1
#
_entry.id   AF-A0A416C2Y9-F1
#
_cell.length_a   1.000
_cell.length_b   1.000
_cell.length_c   1.000
_cell.angle_alpha   90.00
_cell.angle_beta   90.00
_cell.angle_gamma   90.00
#
_symmetry.space_group_name_H-M   'P 1'
#
loop_
_entity.id
_entity.type
_entity.pdbx_description
1 polymer ?
#
loop_
_entity_poly.entity_id
_entity_poly.type
_entity_poly.pdbx_seq_one_letter_code
_entity_poly.pdbx_strand_id
1 'polypeptide(L)'
;MINGRVNESKESDFMKMKKILVSMFLLFFALCLKANVSNAAEISAMERLDYWDVSKEYTITNQDATYHAYLSKDKKESWIFKADLLNKEKMLDIIFPQKIENAPVVRLGYSADLYQGEEAAWPQNLFGVTMFDYCDADSRPTLEILNVKSVVMPDTIREMGSCTFGAMGNLKYIHLSDKLTSLKNGTFFGSKDIKKIDFPAKFKVEAANVFGYCDGLPGLAHETKYLKNDTLTFSGNMVINQTEKTLIQVMPDTKKITIPKSVKWIEPTALKNTSLKTVKVSKKNKYFAVHKRCLYRKAEKELVYVFGKGSTLTLSKKIKQISENVVVTKAKLKKLIISHKVKRYNNWKKPFAKNNKKIKIYYRGKRVK
;
A
#
# COMPACT_ATOMS: atom_id res chain seq x y z
N MET A 1 -24.79 -18.56 -65.82
CA MET A 1 -24.99 -19.24 -64.52
C MET A 1 -23.65 -19.30 -63.80
N ILE A 2 -23.36 -18.34 -62.93
CA ILE A 2 -22.21 -18.40 -62.01
C ILE A 2 -22.79 -18.70 -60.64
N ASN A 3 -22.62 -19.94 -60.19
CA ASN A 3 -23.15 -20.44 -58.92
C ASN A 3 -22.40 -19.83 -57.73
N GLY A 4 -23.17 -19.25 -56.81
CA GLY A 4 -22.70 -18.87 -55.49
C GLY A 4 -22.32 -20.11 -54.67
N ARG A 5 -21.01 -20.27 -54.40
CA ARG A 5 -20.52 -21.05 -53.25
C ARG A 5 -20.05 -20.05 -52.22
N VAL A 6 -20.99 -19.61 -51.39
CA VAL A 6 -20.74 -18.73 -50.26
C VAL A 6 -19.92 -19.47 -49.21
N ASN A 7 -19.10 -18.68 -48.53
CA ASN A 7 -18.05 -18.93 -47.56
C ASN A 7 -18.51 -19.62 -46.24
N GLU A 8 -19.44 -20.58 -46.30
CA GLU A 8 -20.12 -21.14 -45.13
C GLU A 8 -19.20 -21.92 -44.18
N SER A 9 -18.13 -22.55 -44.68
CA SER A 9 -17.25 -23.36 -43.83
C SER A 9 -16.39 -22.52 -42.88
N LYS A 10 -15.88 -21.37 -43.34
CA LYS A 10 -15.05 -20.46 -42.51
C LYS A 10 -15.87 -19.76 -41.43
N GLU A 11 -17.12 -19.42 -41.73
CA GLU A 11 -18.03 -18.81 -40.77
C GLU A 11 -18.47 -19.83 -39.70
N SER A 12 -18.70 -21.09 -40.09
CA SER A 12 -18.98 -22.21 -39.19
C SER A 12 -17.82 -22.50 -38.22
N ASP A 13 -16.58 -22.55 -38.72
CA ASP A 13 -15.42 -22.82 -37.87
C ASP A 13 -15.09 -21.64 -36.95
N PHE A 14 -15.27 -20.40 -37.41
CA PHE A 14 -15.16 -19.21 -36.56
C PHE A 14 -16.21 -19.18 -35.45
N MET A 15 -17.45 -19.58 -35.75
CA MET A 15 -18.54 -19.70 -34.77
C MET A 15 -18.29 -20.80 -33.75
N LYS A 16 -17.73 -21.96 -34.17
CA LYS A 16 -17.30 -23.03 -33.26
C LYS A 16 -16.17 -22.55 -32.33
N MET A 17 -15.17 -21.86 -32.88
CA MET A 17 -14.05 -21.34 -32.10
C MET A 17 -14.49 -20.29 -31.08
N LYS A 18 -15.44 -19.41 -31.45
CA LYS A 18 -16.09 -18.47 -30.51
C LYS A 18 -16.84 -19.21 -29.39
N LYS A 19 -17.62 -20.24 -29.70
CA LYS A 19 -18.35 -21.03 -28.69
C LYS A 19 -17.38 -21.71 -27.71
N ILE A 20 -16.28 -22.27 -28.21
CA ILE A 20 -15.23 -22.87 -27.36
C ILE A 20 -14.57 -21.81 -26.47
N LEU A 21 -14.20 -20.66 -27.02
CA LEU A 21 -13.55 -19.59 -26.26
C LEU A 21 -14.48 -19.02 -25.18
N VAL A 22 -15.77 -18.86 -25.49
CA VAL A 22 -16.80 -18.42 -24.53
C VAL A 22 -17.03 -19.48 -23.45
N SER A 23 -17.08 -20.76 -23.80
CA SER A 23 -17.22 -21.87 -22.84
C SER A 23 -16.00 -21.97 -21.91
N MET A 24 -14.78 -21.89 -22.44
CA MET A 24 -13.55 -21.86 -21.65
C MET A 24 -13.49 -20.64 -20.73
N PHE A 25 -13.92 -19.47 -21.21
CA PHE A 25 -13.99 -18.25 -20.41
C PHE A 25 -15.02 -18.37 -19.29
N LEU A 26 -16.20 -18.94 -19.56
CA LEU A 26 -17.23 -19.19 -18.55
C LEU A 26 -16.79 -20.22 -17.50
N LEU A 27 -16.11 -21.29 -17.91
CA LEU A 27 -15.56 -22.29 -16.99
C LEU A 27 -14.48 -21.68 -16.09
N PHE A 28 -13.56 -20.92 -16.67
CA PHE A 28 -12.53 -20.19 -15.93
C PHE A 28 -13.17 -19.19 -14.96
N PHE A 29 -14.17 -18.44 -15.40
CA PHE A 29 -14.89 -17.49 -14.57
C PHE A 29 -15.64 -18.19 -13.42
N ALA A 30 -16.29 -19.32 -13.69
CA ALA A 30 -16.97 -20.13 -12.67
C ALA A 30 -16.00 -20.71 -11.63
N LEU A 31 -14.82 -21.17 -12.05
CA LEU A 31 -13.76 -21.63 -11.15
C LEU A 31 -13.21 -20.49 -10.30
N CYS A 32 -12.94 -19.32 -10.89
CA CYS A 32 -12.52 -18.13 -10.15
C CYS A 32 -13.60 -17.66 -9.17
N LEU A 33 -14.87 -17.68 -9.56
CA LEU A 33 -15.99 -17.30 -8.69
C LEU A 33 -16.11 -18.25 -7.51
N LYS A 34 -16.07 -19.57 -7.76
CA LYS A 34 -16.09 -20.60 -6.70
C LYS A 34 -14.93 -20.44 -5.73
N ALA A 35 -13.71 -20.25 -6.23
CA ALA A 35 -12.52 -20.06 -5.39
C ALA A 35 -12.60 -18.77 -4.54
N ASN A 36 -13.16 -17.69 -5.08
CA ASN A 36 -13.36 -16.45 -4.33
C ASN A 36 -14.44 -16.59 -3.24
N VAL A 37 -15.54 -17.29 -3.55
CA VAL A 37 -16.64 -17.53 -2.61
C VAL A 37 -16.20 -18.47 -1.48
N SER A 38 -15.46 -19.53 -1.79
CA SER A 38 -14.92 -20.44 -0.77
C SER A 38 -13.96 -19.73 0.17
N ASN A 39 -13.05 -18.91 -0.37
CA ASN A 39 -12.09 -18.15 0.45
C ASN A 39 -12.79 -17.12 1.37
N ALA A 40 -13.85 -16.46 0.91
CA ALA A 40 -14.62 -15.54 1.74
C ALA A 40 -15.37 -16.26 2.87
N ALA A 41 -16.00 -17.40 2.58
CA ALA A 41 -16.69 -18.20 3.58
C ALA A 41 -15.75 -18.78 4.64
N GLU A 42 -14.55 -19.21 4.23
CA GLU A 42 -13.48 -19.67 5.12
C GLU A 42 -13.02 -18.54 6.04
N ILE A 43 -12.75 -17.34 5.50
CA ILE A 43 -12.36 -16.17 6.31
C ILE A 43 -13.47 -15.80 7.31
N SER A 44 -14.74 -15.74 6.87
CA SER A 44 -15.86 -15.48 7.78
C SER A 44 -16.06 -16.57 8.84
N ALA A 45 -15.61 -17.79 8.60
CA ALA A 45 -15.57 -18.83 9.62
C ALA A 45 -14.47 -18.59 10.64
N MET A 46 -13.26 -18.28 10.18
CA MET A 46 -12.11 -17.98 11.05
C MET A 46 -12.33 -16.76 11.95
N GLU A 47 -13.17 -15.81 11.52
CA GLU A 47 -13.49 -14.62 12.30
C GLU A 47 -14.25 -14.94 13.59
N ARG A 48 -15.09 -15.97 13.57
CA ARG A 48 -15.93 -16.35 14.71
C ARG A 48 -15.12 -17.06 15.78
N LEU A 49 -15.33 -16.68 17.04
CA LEU A 49 -14.64 -17.31 18.17
C LEU A 49 -14.91 -18.81 18.26
N ASP A 50 -16.10 -19.27 17.86
CA ASP A 50 -16.51 -20.68 17.90
C ASP A 50 -15.76 -21.60 16.90
N TYR A 51 -14.98 -21.05 15.99
CA TYR A 51 -14.05 -21.80 15.14
C TYR A 51 -12.83 -22.32 15.93
N TRP A 52 -12.45 -21.58 16.97
CA TRP A 52 -11.24 -21.79 17.76
C TRP A 52 -11.54 -22.55 19.05
N ASP A 53 -10.63 -23.43 19.47
CA ASP A 53 -10.63 -24.02 20.81
C ASP A 53 -9.94 -23.07 21.78
N VAL A 54 -10.72 -22.12 22.32
CA VAL A 54 -10.24 -21.13 23.29
C VAL A 54 -10.15 -21.66 24.72
N SER A 55 -10.45 -22.95 24.95
CA SER A 55 -10.30 -23.58 26.26
C SER A 55 -8.84 -23.93 26.59
N LYS A 56 -7.98 -23.95 25.58
CA LYS A 56 -6.57 -24.30 25.72
C LYS A 56 -5.67 -23.37 24.92
N GLU A 57 -4.87 -22.60 25.66
CA GLU A 57 -3.80 -21.79 25.10
C GLU A 57 -2.54 -22.63 24.82
N TYR A 58 -1.86 -22.30 23.73
CA TYR A 58 -0.55 -22.83 23.35
C TYR A 58 0.46 -21.71 23.31
N THR A 59 1.70 -22.00 23.73
CA THR A 59 2.80 -21.04 23.65
C THR A 59 3.97 -21.62 22.87
N ILE A 60 4.62 -20.76 22.10
CA ILE A 60 5.90 -21.05 21.47
C ILE A 60 6.84 -19.88 21.69
N THR A 61 8.06 -20.16 22.11
CA THR A 61 9.07 -19.13 22.37
C THR A 61 10.21 -19.28 21.38
N ASN A 62 10.61 -18.16 20.78
CA ASN A 62 11.86 -18.06 20.05
C ASN A 62 12.81 -17.09 20.76
N GLN A 63 13.93 -16.73 20.14
CA GLN A 63 14.92 -15.85 20.76
C GLN A 63 14.42 -14.41 21.05
N ASP A 64 13.35 -13.95 20.38
CA ASP A 64 12.91 -12.55 20.39
C ASP A 64 11.54 -12.35 21.07
N ALA A 65 10.65 -13.34 21.01
CA ALA A 65 9.30 -13.26 21.56
C ALA A 65 8.73 -14.63 21.98
N THR A 66 7.79 -14.59 22.92
CA THR A 66 6.84 -15.68 23.20
C THR A 66 5.52 -15.39 22.51
N TYR A 67 5.01 -16.35 21.74
CA TYR A 67 3.75 -16.23 21.01
C TYR A 67 2.68 -17.08 21.69
N HIS A 68 1.51 -16.49 21.89
CA HIS A 68 0.35 -17.12 22.51
C HIS A 68 -0.70 -17.38 21.43
N ALA A 69 -1.21 -18.61 21.41
CA ALA A 69 -2.02 -19.08 20.31
C ALA A 69 -3.16 -20.02 20.74
N TYR A 70 -4.20 -20.05 19.91
CA TYR A 70 -5.25 -21.06 19.93
C TYR A 70 -5.19 -21.92 18.67
N LEU A 71 -5.60 -23.17 18.78
CA LEU A 71 -5.84 -24.04 17.63
C LEU A 71 -7.31 -23.97 17.22
N SER A 72 -7.59 -24.25 15.95
CA SER A 72 -8.97 -24.55 15.52
C SER A 72 -9.50 -25.79 16.24
N LYS A 73 -10.82 -25.94 16.35
CA LYS A 73 -11.43 -27.12 16.99
C LYS A 73 -11.01 -28.46 16.37
N ASP A 74 -10.71 -28.46 15.07
CA ASP A 74 -10.18 -29.63 14.35
C ASP A 74 -8.64 -29.73 14.35
N LYS A 75 -7.96 -28.79 15.02
CA LYS A 75 -6.50 -28.68 15.18
C LYS A 75 -5.71 -28.54 13.88
N LYS A 76 -6.36 -28.20 12.77
CA LYS A 76 -5.70 -28.02 11.46
C LYS A 76 -5.13 -26.63 11.25
N GLU A 77 -5.54 -25.66 12.06
CA GLU A 77 -5.15 -24.27 11.91
C GLU A 77 -4.82 -23.65 13.27
N SER A 78 -4.05 -22.57 13.25
CA SER A 78 -3.67 -21.85 14.46
C SER A 78 -3.82 -20.34 14.30
N TRP A 79 -4.10 -19.69 15.43
CA TRP A 79 -4.28 -18.25 15.56
C TRP A 79 -3.36 -17.75 16.66
N ILE A 80 -2.42 -16.86 16.31
CA ILE A 80 -1.62 -16.15 17.31
C ILE A 80 -2.35 -14.86 17.67
N PHE A 81 -2.83 -14.76 18.90
CA PHE A 81 -3.60 -13.61 19.36
C PHE A 81 -2.75 -12.61 20.15
N LYS A 82 -1.59 -13.03 20.68
CA LYS A 82 -0.66 -12.18 21.45
C LYS A 82 0.80 -12.62 21.24
N ALA A 83 1.72 -11.68 21.31
CA ALA A 83 3.16 -11.88 21.29
C ALA A 83 3.86 -11.01 22.34
N ASP A 84 4.55 -11.63 23.29
CA ASP A 84 5.29 -10.97 24.34
C ASP A 84 6.78 -10.86 23.97
N LEU A 85 7.30 -9.64 23.86
CA LEU A 85 8.70 -9.38 23.54
C LEU A 85 9.62 -9.77 24.72
N LEU A 86 10.64 -10.58 24.45
CA LEU A 86 11.57 -11.06 25.49
C LEU A 86 12.61 -10.02 25.89
N ASN A 87 13.14 -9.26 24.93
CA ASN A 87 14.12 -8.20 25.18
C ASN A 87 13.59 -6.85 24.69
N LYS A 88 13.04 -6.06 25.61
CA LYS A 88 12.45 -4.75 25.30
C LYS A 88 13.50 -3.64 25.08
N GLU A 89 14.76 -3.86 25.45
CA GLU A 89 15.84 -2.86 25.31
C GLU A 89 16.51 -2.91 23.93
N LYS A 90 16.57 -4.10 23.32
CA LYS A 90 17.18 -4.31 22.01
C LYS A 90 16.18 -3.99 20.89
N MET A 91 16.68 -3.44 19.78
CA MET A 91 15.91 -3.37 18.53
C MET A 91 15.78 -4.76 17.90
N LEU A 92 14.56 -5.30 17.88
CA LEU A 92 14.23 -6.65 17.42
C LEU A 92 13.76 -6.66 15.96
N ASP A 93 14.06 -7.75 15.27
CA ASP A 93 13.51 -8.11 13.96
C ASP A 93 12.66 -9.38 14.18
N ILE A 94 11.33 -9.23 14.22
CA ILE A 94 10.40 -10.29 14.64
C ILE A 94 10.09 -11.22 13.47
N ILE A 95 10.29 -12.52 13.68
CA ILE A 95 9.93 -13.58 12.74
C ILE A 95 8.89 -14.48 13.39
N PHE A 96 7.67 -14.45 12.86
CA PHE A 96 6.56 -15.25 13.36
C PHE A 96 6.77 -16.74 13.05
N PRO A 97 6.39 -17.64 13.98
CA PRO A 97 6.43 -19.08 13.73
C PRO A 97 5.46 -19.43 12.59
N GLN A 98 5.84 -20.40 11.76
CA GLN A 98 5.01 -20.86 10.65
C GLN A 98 3.88 -21.77 11.11
N LYS A 99 4.05 -22.44 12.26
CA LYS A 99 3.13 -23.43 12.82
C LYS A 99 3.11 -23.38 14.35
N ILE A 100 1.98 -23.78 14.93
CA ILE A 100 1.79 -24.11 16.35
C ILE A 100 1.30 -25.56 16.42
N GLU A 101 1.97 -26.44 17.16
CA GLU A 101 1.59 -27.87 17.26
C GLU A 101 1.32 -28.56 15.91
N ASN A 102 2.14 -28.24 14.89
CA ASN A 102 2.02 -28.66 13.48
C ASN A 102 0.91 -27.98 12.64
N ALA A 103 0.01 -27.23 13.26
CA ALA A 103 -1.02 -26.46 12.56
C ALA A 103 -0.44 -25.16 11.99
N PRO A 104 -0.61 -24.82 10.70
CA PRO A 104 -0.19 -23.54 10.13
C PRO A 104 -0.80 -22.36 10.87
N VAL A 105 -0.04 -21.29 11.01
CA VAL A 105 -0.58 -20.00 11.50
C VAL A 105 -1.33 -19.35 10.36
N VAL A 106 -2.62 -19.10 10.56
CA VAL A 106 -3.51 -18.54 9.52
C VAL A 106 -4.16 -17.23 9.94
N ARG A 107 -4.17 -16.92 11.23
CA ARG A 107 -4.75 -15.72 11.82
C ARG A 107 -3.75 -15.06 12.78
N LEU A 108 -3.64 -13.73 12.72
CA LEU A 108 -2.91 -12.92 13.70
C LEU A 108 -3.82 -11.88 14.35
N GLY A 109 -3.52 -11.55 15.59
CA GLY A 109 -4.02 -10.34 16.24
C GLY A 109 -5.24 -10.54 17.12
N TYR A 110 -5.61 -9.44 17.77
CA TYR A 110 -6.68 -9.34 18.75
C TYR A 110 -8.06 -9.67 18.17
N SER A 111 -8.90 -10.31 18.98
CA SER A 111 -10.36 -10.37 18.79
C SER A 111 -11.05 -9.90 20.06
N ALA A 112 -12.04 -9.01 19.93
CA ALA A 112 -12.77 -8.47 21.07
C ALA A 112 -13.48 -9.57 21.88
N ASP A 113 -13.93 -10.63 21.19
CA ASP A 113 -14.64 -11.76 21.81
C ASP A 113 -13.79 -12.56 22.82
N LEU A 114 -12.46 -12.37 22.84
CA LEU A 114 -11.58 -13.00 23.84
C LEU A 114 -11.61 -12.28 25.21
N TYR A 115 -12.11 -11.04 25.25
CA TYR A 115 -12.01 -10.17 26.43
C TYR A 115 -13.41 -9.84 26.95
N GLN A 116 -13.51 -9.63 28.26
CA GLN A 116 -14.76 -9.26 28.94
C GLN A 116 -14.57 -7.91 29.65
N GLY A 117 -15.66 -7.19 29.92
CA GLY A 117 -15.62 -5.92 30.65
C GLY A 117 -14.95 -4.77 29.89
N GLU A 118 -14.25 -3.87 30.60
CA GLU A 118 -13.62 -2.68 30.02
C GLU A 118 -12.49 -3.01 29.02
N GLU A 119 -11.86 -4.18 29.14
CA GLU A 119 -10.83 -4.65 28.18
C GLU A 119 -11.41 -4.99 26.80
N ALA A 120 -12.71 -5.33 26.73
CA ALA A 120 -13.41 -5.49 25.46
C ALA A 120 -13.72 -4.15 24.78
N ALA A 121 -13.71 -3.04 25.55
CA ALA A 121 -14.01 -1.72 25.03
C ALA A 121 -12.87 -1.15 24.17
N TRP A 122 -11.63 -1.62 24.39
CA TRP A 122 -10.43 -1.09 23.72
C TRP A 122 -9.60 -2.21 23.08
N PRO A 123 -9.43 -2.22 21.74
CA PRO A 123 -8.62 -3.24 21.10
C PRO A 123 -7.15 -3.12 21.50
N GLN A 124 -6.46 -4.26 21.59
CA GLN A 124 -5.01 -4.29 21.77
C GLN A 124 -4.30 -4.59 20.44
N ASN A 125 -3.10 -4.06 20.26
CA ASN A 125 -2.22 -4.58 19.21
C ASN A 125 -1.71 -5.98 19.58
N LEU A 126 -1.04 -6.65 18.64
CA LEU A 126 -0.53 -8.01 18.85
C LEU A 126 0.52 -8.12 19.97
N PHE A 127 1.11 -7.02 20.40
CA PHE A 127 2.13 -6.94 21.44
C PHE A 127 1.60 -6.41 22.78
N GLY A 128 0.28 -6.38 22.96
CA GLY A 128 -0.38 -5.99 24.21
C GLY A 128 -0.52 -4.49 24.45
N VAL A 129 -0.28 -3.64 23.45
CA VAL A 129 -0.50 -2.19 23.57
C VAL A 129 -1.99 -1.90 23.38
N THR A 130 -2.63 -1.35 24.41
CA THR A 130 -4.03 -0.93 24.36
C THR A 130 -4.20 0.32 23.50
N MET A 131 -5.18 0.28 22.59
CA MET A 131 -5.42 1.32 21.60
C MET A 131 -6.53 2.29 22.05
N PHE A 132 -6.28 3.04 23.14
CA PHE A 132 -7.25 3.97 23.76
C PHE A 132 -7.78 5.06 22.80
N ASP A 133 -6.91 5.69 22.02
CA ASP A 133 -7.28 6.82 21.14
C ASP A 133 -7.73 6.38 19.74
N TYR A 134 -7.95 5.08 19.53
CA TYR A 134 -8.14 4.53 18.19
C TYR A 134 -9.44 4.95 17.51
N CYS A 135 -10.47 5.22 18.32
CA CYS A 135 -11.80 5.62 17.85
C CYS A 135 -11.90 7.13 17.56
N ASP A 136 -10.94 7.94 18.02
CA ASP A 136 -10.88 9.36 17.69
C ASP A 136 -9.89 9.58 16.54
N ALA A 137 -10.43 9.69 15.33
CA ALA A 137 -9.65 9.86 14.10
C ALA A 137 -8.80 11.16 14.06
N ASP A 138 -9.01 12.07 15.01
CA ASP A 138 -8.30 13.34 15.11
C ASP A 138 -7.28 13.37 16.27
N SER A 139 -7.29 12.37 17.16
CA SER A 139 -6.32 12.21 18.24
C SER A 139 -5.19 11.24 17.87
N ARG A 140 -3.94 11.73 17.97
CA ARG A 140 -2.76 10.87 17.77
C ARG A 140 -2.65 9.94 18.98
N PRO A 141 -2.51 8.61 18.79
CA PRO A 141 -2.41 7.70 19.91
C PRO A 141 -1.16 8.01 20.73
N THR A 142 -1.28 7.82 22.05
CA THR A 142 -0.09 7.71 22.90
C THR A 142 0.79 6.58 22.36
N LEU A 143 1.95 6.94 21.79
CA LEU A 143 2.81 5.99 21.12
C LEU A 143 3.62 5.20 22.16
N GLU A 144 3.24 3.96 22.42
CA GLU A 144 4.15 3.03 23.08
C GLU A 144 5.28 2.68 22.11
N ILE A 145 6.51 3.02 22.51
CA ILE A 145 7.68 2.80 21.66
C ILE A 145 8.15 1.37 21.86
N LEU A 146 7.55 0.44 21.12
CA LEU A 146 8.06 -0.92 21.03
C LEU A 146 9.33 -0.95 20.18
N ASN A 147 10.39 -1.60 20.68
CA ASN A 147 11.67 -1.72 19.99
C ASN A 147 11.65 -2.82 18.91
N VAL A 148 10.61 -2.83 18.07
CA VAL A 148 10.48 -3.73 16.93
C VAL A 148 10.74 -2.96 15.65
N LYS A 149 11.78 -3.34 14.92
CA LYS A 149 12.24 -2.70 13.69
C LYS A 149 11.60 -3.31 12.45
N SER A 150 11.46 -4.64 12.41
CA SER A 150 10.84 -5.34 11.30
C SER A 150 10.01 -6.53 11.75
N VAL A 151 9.05 -6.92 10.91
CA VAL A 151 8.19 -8.07 11.10
C VAL A 151 8.15 -8.90 9.82
N VAL A 152 8.38 -10.21 9.96
CA VAL A 152 8.21 -11.20 8.89
C VAL A 152 7.06 -12.15 9.27
N MET A 153 5.98 -12.08 8.50
CA MET A 153 4.77 -12.89 8.66
C MET A 153 4.87 -14.20 7.87
N PRO A 154 4.19 -15.30 8.29
CA PRO A 154 4.00 -16.49 7.47
C PRO A 154 3.11 -16.22 6.25
N ASP A 155 3.41 -16.80 5.09
CA ASP A 155 2.59 -16.68 3.88
C ASP A 155 1.27 -17.49 3.95
N THR A 156 1.02 -18.16 5.09
CA THR A 156 -0.23 -18.87 5.39
C THR A 156 -1.29 -17.98 6.02
N ILE A 157 -0.95 -16.77 6.47
CA ILE A 157 -1.92 -15.85 7.09
C ILE A 157 -2.98 -15.43 6.06
N ARG A 158 -4.24 -15.61 6.42
CA ARG A 158 -5.42 -15.20 5.63
C ARG A 158 -6.19 -14.06 6.30
N GLU A 159 -6.07 -13.92 7.62
CA GLU A 159 -6.80 -12.92 8.39
C GLU A 159 -5.89 -12.22 9.42
N MET A 160 -6.11 -10.93 9.61
CA MET A 160 -5.54 -10.16 10.71
C MET A 160 -6.63 -9.40 11.45
N GLY A 161 -6.54 -9.36 12.78
CA GLY A 161 -7.40 -8.57 13.65
C GLY A 161 -7.23 -7.06 13.47
N SER A 162 -8.20 -6.30 13.96
CA SER A 162 -8.09 -4.83 14.07
C SER A 162 -6.85 -4.47 14.89
N CYS A 163 -6.20 -3.35 14.54
CA CYS A 163 -5.05 -2.82 15.28
C CYS A 163 -3.83 -3.76 15.43
N THR A 164 -3.73 -4.88 14.70
CA THR A 164 -2.68 -5.90 14.88
C THR A 164 -1.26 -5.32 15.00
N PHE A 165 -0.90 -4.32 14.19
CA PHE A 165 0.37 -3.58 14.25
C PHE A 165 0.16 -2.08 14.56
N GLY A 166 -0.89 -1.76 15.33
CA GLY A 166 -1.16 -0.43 15.84
C GLY A 166 -0.07 0.01 16.83
N ALA A 167 0.17 1.32 16.92
CA ALA A 167 1.15 1.97 17.80
C ALA A 167 2.61 1.46 17.69
N MET A 168 2.98 0.73 16.63
CA MET A 168 4.35 0.22 16.43
C MET A 168 5.31 1.34 15.96
N GLY A 169 5.64 2.27 16.85
CA GLY A 169 6.31 3.53 16.53
C GLY A 169 7.71 3.43 15.89
N ASN A 170 8.40 2.30 16.03
CA ASN A 170 9.73 2.03 15.43
C ASN A 170 9.69 1.05 14.24
N LEU A 171 8.53 0.47 13.93
CA LEU A 171 8.39 -0.52 12.85
C LEU A 171 8.67 0.15 11.51
N LYS A 172 9.69 -0.35 10.80
CA LYS A 172 10.15 0.21 9.52
C LYS A 172 9.77 -0.66 8.33
N TYR A 173 9.74 -1.97 8.52
CA TYR A 173 9.57 -2.94 7.44
C TYR A 173 8.63 -4.05 7.89
N ILE A 174 7.65 -4.37 7.06
CA ILE A 174 6.80 -5.53 7.28
C ILE A 174 6.54 -6.25 5.96
N HIS A 175 6.64 -7.58 6.01
CA HIS A 175 6.17 -8.49 4.96
C HIS A 175 4.79 -9.00 5.32
N LEU A 176 3.80 -8.82 4.44
CA LEU A 176 2.46 -9.36 4.60
C LEU A 176 2.30 -10.63 3.76
N SER A 177 1.47 -11.55 4.25
CA SER A 177 1.12 -12.76 3.51
C SER A 177 0.45 -12.45 2.18
N ASP A 178 0.83 -13.21 1.14
CA ASP A 178 0.20 -13.15 -0.18
C ASP A 178 -1.26 -13.64 -0.19
N LYS A 179 -1.69 -14.38 0.85
CA LYS A 179 -3.06 -14.87 1.00
C LYS A 179 -3.98 -13.89 1.74
N LEU A 180 -3.44 -12.82 2.29
CA LEU A 180 -4.21 -11.79 2.97
C LEU A 180 -5.01 -10.96 1.96
N THR A 181 -6.33 -10.89 2.12
CA THR A 181 -7.20 -10.21 1.14
C THR A 181 -7.66 -8.82 1.56
N SER A 182 -7.67 -8.52 2.86
CA SER A 182 -8.10 -7.23 3.39
C SER A 182 -7.32 -6.82 4.63
N LEU A 183 -7.40 -5.52 4.94
CA LEU A 183 -6.87 -4.94 6.17
C LEU A 183 -8.02 -4.35 6.97
N LYS A 184 -8.05 -4.70 8.27
CA LYS A 184 -9.06 -4.27 9.23
C LYS A 184 -8.74 -2.88 9.78
N ASN A 185 -9.68 -2.35 10.56
CA ASN A 185 -9.58 -1.03 11.17
C ASN A 185 -8.24 -0.92 11.90
N GLY A 186 -7.41 0.05 11.47
CA GLY A 186 -6.27 0.49 12.26
C GLY A 186 -5.09 -0.44 12.29
N THR A 187 -5.02 -1.42 11.39
CA THR A 187 -3.94 -2.43 11.40
C THR A 187 -2.55 -1.83 11.56
N PHE A 188 -2.26 -0.64 11.01
CA PHE A 188 -0.99 0.07 11.16
C PHE A 188 -1.10 1.43 11.85
N PHE A 189 -2.23 1.75 12.48
CA PHE A 189 -2.49 3.06 13.07
C PHE A 189 -1.36 3.48 14.03
N GLY A 190 -0.76 4.65 13.84
CA GLY A 190 0.34 5.13 14.68
C GLY A 190 1.71 4.49 14.42
N SER A 191 1.84 3.58 13.44
CA SER A 191 3.14 3.05 12.98
C SER A 191 3.93 4.11 12.19
N LYS A 192 4.39 5.16 12.87
CA LYS A 192 4.91 6.40 12.24
C LYS A 192 6.15 6.19 11.38
N ASP A 193 7.01 5.23 11.72
CA ASP A 193 8.32 5.04 11.08
C ASP A 193 8.30 4.06 9.90
N ILE A 194 7.14 3.53 9.55
CA ILE A 194 6.98 2.51 8.52
C ILE A 194 7.40 3.06 7.15
N LYS A 195 8.31 2.33 6.48
CA LYS A 195 8.94 2.75 5.23
C LYS A 195 8.66 1.79 4.09
N LYS A 196 8.31 0.56 4.40
CA LYS A 196 8.02 -0.46 3.40
C LYS A 196 7.03 -1.44 3.97
N ILE A 197 6.03 -1.74 3.16
CA ILE A 197 5.10 -2.84 3.37
C ILE A 197 5.14 -3.63 2.08
N ASP A 198 5.56 -4.88 2.18
CA ASP A 198 5.45 -5.82 1.07
C ASP A 198 4.02 -6.37 1.09
N PHE A 199 3.13 -5.68 0.35
CA PHE A 199 1.72 -6.01 0.27
C PHE A 199 1.46 -7.19 -0.68
N PRO A 200 0.38 -7.95 -0.45
CA PRO A 200 -0.16 -8.85 -1.47
C PRO A 200 -0.50 -8.06 -2.75
N ALA A 201 -0.49 -8.73 -3.90
CA ALA A 201 -0.69 -8.09 -5.20
C ALA A 201 -1.97 -7.23 -5.28
N LYS A 202 -3.02 -7.66 -4.56
CA LYS A 202 -4.29 -6.94 -4.40
C LYS A 202 -4.76 -7.09 -2.97
N PHE A 203 -5.25 -6.01 -2.39
CA PHE A 203 -5.94 -6.05 -1.10
C PHE A 203 -7.06 -5.02 -1.09
N LYS A 204 -8.08 -5.29 -0.28
CA LYS A 204 -9.14 -4.32 0.00
C LYS A 204 -8.82 -3.57 1.27
N VAL A 205 -9.12 -2.28 1.26
CA VAL A 205 -9.19 -1.48 2.48
C VAL A 205 -10.67 -1.40 2.84
N GLU A 206 -11.07 -2.22 3.81
CA GLU A 206 -12.47 -2.38 4.22
C GLU A 206 -12.83 -1.46 5.39
N ALA A 207 -11.83 -0.80 5.98
CA ALA A 207 -11.99 0.02 7.16
C ALA A 207 -11.26 1.37 7.04
N ALA A 208 -11.69 2.33 7.87
CA ALA A 208 -11.02 3.61 7.99
C ALA A 208 -9.68 3.47 8.74
N ASN A 209 -8.85 4.52 8.69
CA ASN A 209 -7.67 4.69 9.54
C ASN A 209 -6.65 3.54 9.55
N VAL A 210 -6.65 2.64 8.55
CA VAL A 210 -5.70 1.51 8.47
C VAL A 210 -4.26 2.00 8.58
N PHE A 211 -3.95 3.13 7.95
CA PHE A 211 -2.63 3.79 7.99
C PHE A 211 -2.66 5.16 8.69
N GLY A 212 -3.65 5.42 9.55
CA GLY A 212 -3.73 6.69 10.29
C GLY A 212 -2.43 6.95 11.06
N TYR A 213 -1.90 8.18 10.99
CA TYR A 213 -0.62 8.56 11.61
C TYR A 213 0.63 7.76 11.18
N CYS A 214 0.60 7.05 10.03
CA CYS A 214 1.80 6.47 9.41
C CYS A 214 2.61 7.53 8.65
N ASP A 215 3.35 8.38 9.38
CA ASP A 215 4.12 9.51 8.82
C ASP A 215 5.13 9.11 7.71
N GLY A 216 5.64 7.87 7.76
CA GLY A 216 6.53 7.31 6.75
C GLY A 216 5.85 6.96 5.42
N LEU A 217 4.54 6.68 5.43
CA LEU A 217 3.70 6.36 4.26
C LEU A 217 2.52 7.35 4.13
N PRO A 218 2.81 8.64 3.90
CA PRO A 218 1.81 9.71 3.99
C PRO A 218 0.69 9.63 2.95
N GLY A 219 0.93 8.96 1.82
CA GLY A 219 -0.08 8.71 0.80
C GLY A 219 -1.15 7.75 1.29
N LEU A 220 -0.74 6.60 1.83
CA LEU A 220 -1.65 5.65 2.46
C LEU A 220 -2.36 6.24 3.68
N ALA A 221 -1.64 7.00 4.52
CA ALA A 221 -2.23 7.63 5.71
C ALA A 221 -3.34 8.63 5.36
N HIS A 222 -3.11 9.45 4.35
CA HIS A 222 -4.12 10.41 3.87
C HIS A 222 -5.32 9.70 3.24
N GLU A 223 -5.03 8.79 2.31
CA GLU A 223 -6.02 8.15 1.48
C GLU A 223 -6.94 7.24 2.32
N THR A 224 -6.37 6.42 3.21
CA THR A 224 -7.16 5.48 4.03
C THR A 224 -7.87 6.11 5.23
N LYS A 225 -7.74 7.43 5.46
CA LYS A 225 -8.52 8.11 6.51
C LYS A 225 -10.03 8.01 6.25
N TYR A 226 -10.44 8.10 4.99
CA TYR A 226 -11.86 8.14 4.59
C TYR A 226 -12.28 7.06 3.60
N LEU A 227 -11.35 6.26 3.09
CA LEU A 227 -11.69 5.16 2.18
C LEU A 227 -12.51 4.08 2.89
N LYS A 228 -13.62 3.69 2.26
CA LYS A 228 -14.38 2.49 2.60
C LYS A 228 -14.63 1.70 1.33
N ASN A 229 -14.38 0.39 1.36
CA ASN A 229 -14.68 -0.58 0.30
C ASN A 229 -13.95 -0.35 -1.03
N ASP A 230 -12.77 0.28 -1.00
CA ASP A 230 -11.97 0.52 -2.19
C ASP A 230 -10.87 -0.53 -2.37
N THR A 231 -10.59 -0.86 -3.63
CA THR A 231 -9.55 -1.86 -3.97
C THR A 231 -8.24 -1.17 -4.29
N LEU A 232 -7.23 -1.44 -3.46
CA LEU A 232 -5.86 -1.00 -3.68
C LEU A 232 -5.06 -2.14 -4.29
N THR A 233 -4.17 -1.80 -5.23
CA THR A 233 -3.25 -2.78 -5.81
C THR A 233 -1.82 -2.35 -5.61
N PHE A 234 -0.98 -3.29 -5.22
CA PHE A 234 0.46 -3.12 -5.19
C PHE A 234 1.07 -3.53 -6.52
N SER A 235 1.83 -2.63 -7.14
CA SER A 235 2.46 -2.86 -8.44
C SER A 235 3.85 -2.23 -8.46
N GLY A 236 4.89 -3.01 -8.18
CA GLY A 236 6.28 -2.56 -8.27
C GLY A 236 6.56 -1.37 -7.34
N ASN A 237 6.29 -1.56 -6.04
CA ASN A 237 6.41 -0.56 -4.97
C ASN A 237 5.48 0.66 -5.09
N MET A 238 4.44 0.55 -5.91
CA MET A 238 3.40 1.57 -6.05
C MET A 238 2.08 1.01 -5.54
N VAL A 239 1.36 1.79 -4.74
CA VAL A 239 -0.03 1.52 -4.36
C VAL A 239 -0.94 2.37 -5.23
N ILE A 240 -1.88 1.74 -5.90
CA ILE A 240 -2.80 2.38 -6.85
C ILE A 240 -4.23 2.09 -6.43
N ASN A 241 -5.04 3.14 -6.29
CA ASN A 241 -6.50 3.04 -6.18
C ASN A 241 -7.06 2.64 -7.55
N GLN A 242 -7.75 1.49 -7.62
CA GLN A 242 -8.29 0.97 -8.87
C GLN A 242 -9.60 1.61 -9.31
N THR A 243 -10.37 2.19 -8.41
CA THR A 243 -11.62 2.88 -8.74
C THR A 243 -11.28 4.19 -9.46
N GLU A 244 -10.49 5.03 -8.81
CA GLU A 244 -10.12 6.35 -9.32
C GLU A 244 -8.98 6.34 -10.34
N LYS A 245 -8.23 5.23 -10.37
CA LYS A 245 -6.97 5.09 -11.12
C LYS A 245 -5.92 6.11 -10.67
N THR A 246 -5.79 6.27 -9.36
CA THR A 246 -4.88 7.21 -8.71
C THR A 246 -3.67 6.50 -8.11
N LEU A 247 -2.45 7.03 -8.33
CA LEU A 247 -1.26 6.59 -7.60
C LEU A 247 -1.28 7.21 -6.21
N ILE A 248 -1.39 6.37 -5.19
CA ILE A 248 -1.59 6.74 -3.78
C ILE A 248 -0.26 6.81 -3.02
N GLN A 249 0.63 5.84 -3.22
CA GLN A 249 1.90 5.75 -2.50
C GLN A 249 2.97 5.12 -3.37
N VAL A 250 4.17 5.67 -3.34
CA VAL A 250 5.40 5.00 -3.78
C VAL A 250 6.25 4.72 -2.55
N MET A 251 6.69 3.47 -2.36
CA MET A 251 7.45 3.12 -1.15
C MET A 251 8.74 3.96 -1.05
N PRO A 252 9.01 4.62 0.10
CA PRO A 252 10.15 5.52 0.29
C PRO A 252 11.53 5.02 -0.15
N ASP A 253 11.79 3.72 -0.03
CA ASP A 253 13.05 3.07 -0.40
C ASP A 253 13.24 2.87 -1.92
N THR A 254 12.16 3.01 -2.70
CA THR A 254 12.12 2.77 -4.15
C THR A 254 13.08 3.67 -4.92
N LYS A 255 13.83 3.06 -5.84
CA LYS A 255 14.80 3.78 -6.69
C LYS A 255 14.28 4.06 -8.09
N LYS A 256 13.38 3.22 -8.60
CA LYS A 256 12.86 3.31 -9.96
C LYS A 256 11.40 2.94 -9.99
N ILE A 257 10.61 3.71 -10.73
CA ILE A 257 9.20 3.39 -11.02
C ILE A 257 8.90 3.55 -12.51
N THR A 258 7.85 2.88 -12.95
CA THR A 258 7.23 3.11 -14.26
C THR A 258 5.75 3.40 -14.06
N ILE A 259 5.31 4.63 -14.32
CA ILE A 259 3.89 5.00 -14.20
C ILE A 259 3.05 4.15 -15.18
N PRO A 260 2.12 3.31 -14.70
CA PRO A 260 1.35 2.39 -15.54
C PRO A 260 0.39 3.10 -16.50
N LYS A 261 -0.09 2.39 -17.52
CA LYS A 261 -1.03 2.93 -18.53
C LYS A 261 -2.34 3.47 -17.93
N SER A 262 -2.79 2.86 -16.83
CA SER A 262 -4.09 3.11 -16.20
C SER A 262 -4.09 4.37 -15.34
N VAL A 263 -2.95 4.76 -14.77
CA VAL A 263 -2.88 5.85 -13.78
C VAL A 263 -3.24 7.19 -14.43
N LYS A 264 -4.34 7.78 -13.94
CA LYS A 264 -4.92 9.06 -14.37
C LYS A 264 -4.42 10.23 -13.52
N TRP A 265 -4.27 9.97 -12.23
CA TRP A 265 -3.85 10.97 -11.24
C TRP A 265 -2.72 10.45 -10.35
N ILE A 266 -1.93 11.37 -9.79
CA ILE A 266 -0.89 11.08 -8.80
C ILE A 266 -1.11 12.02 -7.63
N GLU A 267 -1.39 11.46 -6.46
CA GLU A 267 -1.53 12.27 -5.26
C GLU A 267 -0.21 12.99 -4.92
N PRO A 268 -0.23 14.27 -4.50
CA PRO A 268 0.98 14.96 -4.07
C PRO A 268 1.70 14.24 -2.91
N THR A 269 0.96 13.51 -2.07
CA THR A 269 1.49 12.66 -0.99
C THR A 269 2.19 11.40 -1.51
N ALA A 270 1.78 10.86 -2.67
CA ALA A 270 2.27 9.58 -3.19
C ALA A 270 3.78 9.53 -3.42
N LEU A 271 4.38 10.68 -3.75
CA LEU A 271 5.80 10.80 -4.04
C LEU A 271 6.59 11.45 -2.90
N LYS A 272 5.95 11.79 -1.77
CA LYS A 272 6.65 12.28 -0.56
C LYS A 272 7.57 11.18 -0.01
N ASN A 273 8.62 11.58 0.70
CA ASN A 273 9.65 10.70 1.31
C ASN A 273 10.48 9.84 0.35
N THR A 274 10.18 9.83 -0.95
CA THR A 274 10.91 9.07 -1.97
C THR A 274 12.29 9.65 -2.29
N SER A 275 13.11 8.87 -3.01
CA SER A 275 14.41 9.31 -3.56
C SER A 275 14.68 8.65 -4.92
N LEU A 276 13.69 8.77 -5.81
CA LEU A 276 13.69 8.09 -7.10
C LEU A 276 14.86 8.57 -7.96
N LYS A 277 15.65 7.63 -8.46
CA LYS A 277 16.71 7.87 -9.46
C LYS A 277 16.14 7.91 -10.87
N THR A 278 15.12 7.10 -11.13
CA THR A 278 14.53 6.96 -12.47
C THR A 278 13.02 6.91 -12.38
N VAL A 279 12.37 7.73 -13.19
CA VAL A 279 10.92 7.66 -13.42
C VAL A 279 10.70 7.44 -14.90
N LYS A 280 10.01 6.35 -15.24
CA LYS A 280 9.51 6.09 -16.59
C LYS A 280 8.00 6.24 -16.60
N VAL A 281 7.43 6.44 -17.77
CA VAL A 281 5.99 6.44 -17.99
C VAL A 281 5.70 5.45 -19.11
N SER A 282 4.68 4.59 -18.92
CA SER A 282 4.23 3.66 -19.96
C SER A 282 3.92 4.43 -21.25
N LYS A 283 4.34 3.91 -22.41
CA LYS A 283 4.02 4.50 -23.72
C LYS A 283 2.52 4.67 -23.94
N LYS A 284 1.70 3.81 -23.31
CA LYS A 284 0.23 3.82 -23.39
C LYS A 284 -0.44 4.73 -22.36
N ASN A 285 0.29 5.32 -21.40
CA ASN A 285 -0.30 6.23 -20.42
C ASN A 285 -0.67 7.56 -21.13
N LYS A 286 -1.95 7.94 -21.06
CA LYS A 286 -2.47 9.15 -21.74
C LYS A 286 -2.27 10.45 -20.95
N TYR A 287 -1.95 10.37 -19.67
CA TYR A 287 -2.04 11.48 -18.72
C TYR A 287 -0.68 12.07 -18.34
N PHE A 288 0.37 11.26 -18.27
CA PHE A 288 1.69 11.68 -17.81
C PHE A 288 2.75 11.51 -18.90
N ALA A 289 3.80 12.31 -18.78
CA ALA A 289 5.02 12.15 -19.54
C ALA A 289 6.22 12.49 -18.66
N VAL A 290 7.37 11.94 -19.01
CA VAL A 290 8.65 12.28 -18.40
C VAL A 290 9.56 12.92 -19.43
N HIS A 291 10.28 13.95 -19.03
CA HIS A 291 11.35 14.53 -19.85
C HIS A 291 12.48 15.02 -18.95
N LYS A 292 13.69 14.49 -19.16
CA LYS A 292 14.82 14.66 -18.23
C LYS A 292 14.37 14.26 -16.82
N ARG A 293 14.58 15.13 -15.83
CA ARG A 293 14.25 14.91 -14.41
C ARG A 293 12.82 15.37 -14.03
N CYS A 294 11.97 15.66 -15.00
CA CYS A 294 10.63 16.21 -14.77
C CYS A 294 9.55 15.23 -15.21
N LEU A 295 8.74 14.76 -14.26
CA LEU A 295 7.44 14.13 -14.51
C LEU A 295 6.37 15.23 -14.56
N TYR A 296 5.49 15.18 -15.55
CA TYR A 296 4.48 16.22 -15.76
C TYR A 296 3.19 15.67 -16.37
N ARG A 297 2.08 16.38 -16.11
CA ARG A 297 0.78 16.11 -16.74
C ARG A 297 0.79 16.56 -18.19
N LYS A 298 0.24 15.74 -19.08
CA LYS A 298 0.27 15.93 -20.54
C LYS A 298 -0.69 17.03 -21.01
N ALA A 299 -1.88 17.15 -20.44
CA ALA A 299 -2.89 18.12 -20.90
C ALA A 299 -2.51 19.53 -20.42
N GLU A 300 -2.34 19.69 -19.11
CA GLU A 300 -2.09 20.95 -18.41
C GLU A 300 -0.63 21.41 -18.57
N LYS A 301 0.27 20.49 -18.98
CA LYS A 301 1.72 20.72 -19.01
C LYS A 301 2.27 21.14 -17.65
N GLU A 302 1.66 20.61 -16.60
CA GLU A 302 1.99 20.93 -15.22
C GLU A 302 3.04 19.98 -14.66
N LEU A 303 4.07 20.55 -14.03
CA LEU A 303 5.08 19.77 -13.34
C LEU A 303 4.44 19.02 -12.16
N VAL A 304 4.79 17.75 -12.00
CA VAL A 304 4.30 16.91 -10.88
C VAL A 304 5.44 16.57 -9.95
N TYR A 305 6.57 16.11 -10.51
CA TYR A 305 7.68 15.60 -9.70
C TYR A 305 9.04 15.87 -10.34
N VAL A 306 10.01 16.23 -9.48
CA VAL A 306 11.42 16.34 -9.84
C VAL A 306 12.20 15.22 -9.18
N PHE A 307 12.79 14.35 -9.99
CA PHE A 307 13.52 13.16 -9.53
C PHE A 307 15.02 13.23 -9.81
N GLY A 308 15.77 12.26 -9.28
CA GLY A 308 17.21 12.10 -9.49
C GLY A 308 18.06 13.12 -8.73
N LYS A 309 19.38 12.89 -8.78
CA LYS A 309 20.38 13.78 -8.18
C LYS A 309 20.80 14.89 -9.16
N GLY A 310 21.39 15.96 -8.62
CA GLY A 310 22.01 17.04 -9.39
C GLY A 310 21.72 18.41 -8.81
N SER A 311 22.71 19.28 -8.80
CA SER A 311 22.66 20.62 -8.19
C SER A 311 21.93 21.65 -9.06
N THR A 312 21.83 21.42 -10.37
CA THR A 312 21.14 22.31 -11.30
C THR A 312 19.96 21.59 -11.95
N LEU A 313 18.79 22.23 -11.96
CA LEU A 313 17.63 21.80 -12.72
C LEU A 313 17.27 22.85 -13.77
N THR A 314 17.25 22.46 -15.03
CA THR A 314 16.61 23.26 -16.09
C THR A 314 15.27 22.63 -16.42
N LEU A 315 14.18 23.38 -16.20
CA LEU A 315 12.84 22.88 -16.52
C LEU A 315 12.69 22.68 -18.02
N SER A 316 12.02 21.59 -18.39
CA SER A 316 11.72 21.28 -19.79
C SER A 316 10.88 22.40 -20.42
N LYS A 317 11.15 22.73 -21.68
CA LYS A 317 10.29 23.62 -22.49
C LYS A 317 8.86 23.09 -22.64
N LYS A 318 8.62 21.80 -22.33
CA LYS A 318 7.31 21.16 -22.33
C LYS A 318 6.46 21.51 -21.10
N ILE A 319 7.05 22.05 -20.03
CA ILE A 319 6.34 22.49 -18.83
C ILE A 319 5.82 23.92 -19.04
N LYS A 320 4.54 24.14 -18.77
CA LYS A 320 3.89 25.46 -18.84
C LYS A 320 3.35 25.94 -17.50
N GLN A 321 3.18 25.04 -16.53
CA GLN A 321 2.61 25.33 -15.23
C GLN A 321 3.43 24.69 -14.10
N ILE A 322 3.54 25.42 -12.99
CA ILE A 322 4.13 24.96 -11.73
C ILE A 322 3.19 25.40 -10.60
N SER A 323 2.84 24.48 -9.71
CA SER A 323 2.01 24.74 -8.54
C SER A 323 2.71 24.33 -7.23
N GLU A 324 2.08 24.62 -6.11
CA GLU A 324 2.51 24.17 -4.77
C GLU A 324 2.50 22.66 -4.59
N ASN A 325 1.75 21.94 -5.42
CA ASN A 325 1.63 20.49 -5.38
C ASN A 325 2.81 19.76 -6.04
N VAL A 326 3.76 20.50 -6.63
CA VAL A 326 4.99 19.90 -7.16
C VAL A 326 5.77 19.24 -6.03
N VAL A 327 6.17 18.00 -6.25
CA VAL A 327 7.00 17.26 -5.30
C VAL A 327 8.47 17.36 -5.70
N VAL A 328 9.32 17.83 -4.80
CA VAL A 328 10.78 17.91 -4.97
C VAL A 328 11.43 17.21 -3.78
N THR A 329 11.64 15.90 -3.83
CA THR A 329 12.18 15.13 -2.70
C THR A 329 13.69 14.91 -2.82
N LYS A 330 14.41 15.21 -1.73
CA LYS A 330 15.85 14.96 -1.50
C LYS A 330 16.83 15.44 -2.58
N ALA A 331 16.35 16.15 -3.59
CA ALA A 331 17.19 16.83 -4.58
C ALA A 331 17.82 18.06 -3.93
N LYS A 332 19.15 18.03 -3.72
CA LYS A 332 19.94 19.18 -3.24
C LYS A 332 20.16 20.20 -4.37
N LEU A 333 19.07 20.79 -4.87
CA LEU A 333 19.11 21.79 -5.94
C LEU A 333 19.75 23.08 -5.40
N LYS A 334 20.85 23.51 -6.01
CA LYS A 334 21.47 24.83 -5.79
C LYS A 334 21.01 25.85 -6.83
N LYS A 335 20.60 25.40 -8.01
CA LYS A 335 20.18 26.26 -9.13
C LYS A 335 18.93 25.70 -9.82
N LEU A 336 17.91 26.53 -9.99
CA LEU A 336 16.72 26.25 -10.80
C LEU A 336 16.67 27.23 -11.96
N ILE A 337 16.56 26.72 -13.18
CA ILE A 337 16.40 27.51 -14.40
C ILE A 337 15.01 27.25 -14.97
N ILE A 338 14.18 28.29 -14.95
CA ILE A 338 12.80 28.26 -15.42
C ILE A 338 12.76 28.86 -16.82
N SER A 339 12.15 28.13 -17.75
CA SER A 339 12.00 28.57 -19.14
C SER A 339 10.91 29.65 -19.26
N HIS A 340 11.07 30.62 -20.16
CA HIS A 340 10.00 31.53 -20.60
C HIS A 340 8.70 30.84 -21.05
N LYS A 341 8.71 29.52 -21.28
CA LYS A 341 7.49 28.76 -21.62
C LYS A 341 6.59 28.48 -20.43
N VAL A 342 7.08 28.64 -19.19
CA VAL A 342 6.26 28.55 -17.98
C VAL A 342 5.45 29.83 -17.81
N LYS A 343 4.14 29.72 -17.91
CA LYS A 343 3.18 30.83 -17.92
C LYS A 343 2.36 30.94 -16.64
N ARG A 344 2.25 29.85 -15.87
CA ARG A 344 1.42 29.79 -14.65
C ARG A 344 2.24 29.36 -13.46
N TYR A 345 2.06 30.10 -12.38
CA TYR A 345 2.80 30.00 -11.13
C TYR A 345 1.80 30.12 -9.99
N ASN A 346 1.57 29.05 -9.23
CA ASN A 346 0.70 29.07 -8.06
C ASN A 346 1.46 28.57 -6.83
N ASN A 347 1.81 29.45 -5.88
CA ASN A 347 2.53 29.10 -4.64
C ASN A 347 3.76 28.19 -4.82
N TRP A 348 4.36 28.23 -6.01
CA TRP A 348 5.24 27.19 -6.52
C TRP A 348 6.66 27.21 -5.93
N LYS A 349 7.09 28.33 -5.31
CA LYS A 349 8.45 28.47 -4.77
C LYS A 349 8.69 27.54 -3.58
N LYS A 350 7.67 27.33 -2.74
CA LYS A 350 7.74 26.58 -1.48
C LYS A 350 8.29 25.16 -1.68
N PRO A 351 7.81 24.35 -2.65
CA PRO A 351 8.39 23.06 -2.99
C PRO A 351 9.90 23.04 -3.24
N PHE A 352 10.44 24.04 -3.95
CA PHE A 352 11.85 24.07 -4.35
C PHE A 352 12.77 24.60 -3.24
N ALA A 353 12.27 25.52 -2.42
CA ALA A 353 13.02 26.10 -1.30
C ALA A 353 13.07 25.18 -0.07
N LYS A 354 12.15 24.21 0.05
CA LYS A 354 12.04 23.32 1.22
C LYS A 354 13.34 22.59 1.57
N ASN A 355 14.06 22.08 0.57
CA ASN A 355 15.31 21.32 0.80
C ASN A 355 16.58 22.18 0.75
N ASN A 356 16.50 23.40 0.22
CA ASN A 356 17.62 24.34 0.16
C ASN A 356 17.10 25.78 0.10
N LYS A 357 17.13 26.47 1.24
CA LYS A 357 16.71 27.88 1.34
C LYS A 357 17.56 28.83 0.48
N LYS A 358 18.81 28.45 0.13
CA LYS A 358 19.74 29.24 -0.69
C LYS A 358 19.68 28.91 -2.19
N ILE A 359 18.62 28.26 -2.67
CA ILE A 359 18.48 27.92 -4.09
C ILE A 359 18.43 29.19 -4.96
N LYS A 360 19.32 29.28 -5.96
CA LYS A 360 19.30 30.38 -6.94
C LYS A 360 18.29 30.06 -8.04
N ILE A 361 17.32 30.94 -8.24
CA ILE A 361 16.27 30.79 -9.25
C ILE A 361 16.53 31.76 -10.39
N TYR A 362 16.63 31.24 -11.62
CA TYR A 362 16.85 32.00 -12.83
C TYR A 362 15.65 31.85 -13.77
N TYR A 363 15.13 32.97 -14.26
CA TYR A 363 14.13 32.99 -15.31
C TYR A 363 14.83 33.28 -16.63
N ARG A 364 14.72 32.36 -17.59
CA ARG A 364 15.17 32.63 -18.95
C ARG A 364 14.10 33.47 -19.65
N GLY A 365 14.35 34.76 -19.85
CA GLY A 365 13.57 35.62 -20.73
C GLY A 365 13.76 35.28 -22.21
N LYS A 366 12.93 35.86 -23.09
CA LYS A 366 13.29 36.02 -24.51
C LYS A 366 14.37 37.10 -24.56
N ARG A 367 15.44 36.91 -25.34
CA ARG A 367 16.26 38.05 -25.79
C ARG A 367 15.32 38.94 -26.60
N VAL A 368 15.03 40.13 -26.10
CA VAL A 368 14.57 41.23 -26.94
C VAL A 368 15.82 41.60 -27.73
N LYS A 369 15.81 41.34 -29.04
CA LYS A 369 16.87 41.79 -29.93
C LYS A 369 16.57 43.22 -30.33
#